data_AF-A0AAN4Z6G3-F1
#
_entry.id   AF-A0AAN4Z6G3-F1
#
_cell.length_a   1.000
_cell.length_b   1.000
_cell.length_c   1.000
_cell.angle_alpha   90.00
_cell.angle_beta   90.00
_cell.angle_gamma   90.00
#
_symmetry.space_group_name_H-M   'P 1'
#
loop_
_entity.id
_entity.type
_entity.pdbx_description
1 polymer ?
#
loop_
_entity_poly.entity_id
_entity_poly.type
_entity_poly.pdbx_seq_one_letter_code
_entity_poly.pdbx_strand_id
1 'polypeptide(L)'
;MSRNVIQAAYGIPGILSYFLVFYAMYGVRRILNRNFVVIYSIMSISNMITWLNTWLFLKLRDESFFSFYFEWLSDTYWLVNVHSFLVPHMYYVQNIDFLLLTFDRFAVILSMNSNLEV
;
A
#
# COMPACT_ATOMS: atom_id res chain seq x y z
N MET A 1 -16.31 17.02 -7.37
CA MET A 1 -15.22 17.03 -8.37
C MET A 1 -13.83 17.32 -7.77
N SER A 2 -13.60 18.44 -7.05
CA SER A 2 -12.24 18.86 -6.65
C SER A 2 -11.48 17.88 -5.72
N ARG A 3 -12.16 17.23 -4.74
CA ARG A 3 -11.55 16.22 -3.85
C ARG A 3 -11.08 14.96 -4.59
N ASN A 4 -11.80 14.55 -5.64
CA ASN A 4 -11.48 13.35 -6.42
C ASN A 4 -10.20 13.55 -7.23
N VAL A 5 -10.06 14.72 -7.86
CA VAL A 5 -8.89 15.13 -8.65
C VAL A 5 -7.65 15.23 -7.76
N ILE A 6 -7.74 15.91 -6.61
CA ILE A 6 -6.62 16.06 -5.68
C ILE A 6 -6.11 14.68 -5.24
N GLN A 7 -7.00 13.80 -4.81
CA GLN A 7 -6.61 12.47 -4.37
C GLN A 7 -6.13 11.54 -5.49
N ALA A 8 -6.59 11.71 -6.74
CA ALA A 8 -6.03 11.00 -7.90
C ALA A 8 -4.62 11.51 -8.23
N ALA A 9 -4.41 12.83 -8.12
CA ALA A 9 -3.12 13.47 -8.32
C ALA A 9 -2.10 13.09 -7.23
N TYR A 10 -2.53 12.72 -6.02
CA TYR A 10 -1.63 12.12 -5.01
C TYR A 10 -1.47 10.61 -5.20
N GLY A 11 -2.56 9.91 -5.53
CA GLY A 11 -2.62 8.46 -5.61
C GLY A 11 -1.85 7.86 -6.77
N ILE A 12 -2.05 8.39 -7.98
CA ILE A 12 -1.43 7.86 -9.20
C ILE A 12 0.10 8.01 -9.14
N PRO A 13 0.67 9.19 -8.82
CA PRO A 13 2.11 9.31 -8.63
C PRO A 13 2.64 8.45 -7.48
N GLY A 14 1.87 8.29 -6.40
CA GLY A 14 2.23 7.41 -5.28
C GLY A 14 2.31 5.93 -5.66
N ILE A 15 1.48 5.46 -6.59
CA ILE A 15 1.57 4.09 -7.10
C ILE A 15 2.74 3.93 -8.07
N LEU A 16 2.92 4.90 -8.96
CA LEU A 16 4.03 4.90 -9.90
C LEU A 16 5.39 4.94 -9.19
N SER A 17 5.48 5.63 -8.05
CA SER A 17 6.71 5.66 -7.25
C SER A 17 7.05 4.30 -6.65
N TYR A 18 6.08 3.46 -6.29
CA TYR A 18 6.38 2.08 -5.83
C TYR A 18 7.08 1.25 -6.90
N PHE A 19 6.66 1.34 -8.17
CA PHE A 19 7.35 0.65 -9.27
C PHE A 19 8.80 1.13 -9.44
N LEU A 20 9.02 2.43 -9.32
CA LEU A 20 10.36 3.02 -9.34
C LEU A 20 11.23 2.49 -8.18
N VAL A 21 10.67 2.40 -6.98
CA VAL A 21 11.40 1.89 -5.81
C VAL A 21 11.67 0.39 -5.95
N PHE A 22 10.75 -0.41 -6.48
CA PHE A 22 11.00 -1.81 -6.80
C PHE A 22 12.15 -1.99 -7.79
N TYR A 23 12.19 -1.16 -8.84
CA TYR A 23 13.28 -1.16 -9.80
C TYR A 23 14.62 -0.81 -9.13
N ALA A 24 14.64 0.25 -8.31
CA ALA A 24 15.84 0.64 -7.57
C ALA A 24 16.30 -0.47 -6.61
N MET A 25 15.38 -1.04 -5.81
CA MET A 25 15.65 -2.14 -4.89
C MET A 25 16.23 -3.36 -5.60
N TYR A 26 15.74 -3.70 -6.80
CA TYR A 26 16.28 -4.80 -7.58
C TYR A 26 17.76 -4.56 -7.96
N GLY A 27 18.13 -3.31 -8.26
CA GLY A 27 19.51 -2.92 -8.53
C GLY A 27 20.43 -3.04 -7.30
N VAL A 28 19.96 -2.63 -6.12
CA VAL A 28 20.74 -2.64 -4.87
C VAL A 28 20.53 -3.88 -3.99
N ARG A 29 19.80 -4.90 -4.47
CA ARG A 29 19.44 -6.12 -3.72
C ARG A 29 20.61 -6.90 -3.12
N ARG A 30 21.83 -6.71 -3.64
CA ARG A 30 23.04 -7.37 -3.14
C ARG A 30 23.58 -6.72 -1.85
N ILE A 31 23.25 -5.46 -1.60
CA ILE A 31 23.71 -4.69 -0.43
C ILE A 31 22.62 -4.65 0.65
N LEU A 32 21.35 -4.70 0.25
CA LEU A 32 20.23 -4.66 1.17
C LEU A 32 19.98 -6.00 1.88
N ASN A 33 19.61 -5.89 3.15
CA ASN A 33 19.15 -7.03 3.93
C ASN A 33 17.88 -7.63 3.29
N ARG A 34 17.86 -8.95 3.12
CA ARG A 34 16.73 -9.69 2.54
C ARG A 34 15.42 -9.44 3.29
N ASN A 35 15.48 -9.33 4.62
CA ASN A 35 14.31 -9.08 5.46
C ASN A 35 13.66 -7.73 5.13
N PHE A 36 14.47 -6.68 4.99
CA PHE A 36 14.00 -5.36 4.61
C PHE A 36 13.30 -5.37 3.24
N VAL A 37 13.88 -6.07 2.25
CA VAL A 37 13.27 -6.18 0.90
C VAL A 37 11.90 -6.85 0.97
N VAL A 38 11.76 -7.91 1.77
CA VAL A 38 10.49 -8.62 1.96
C VAL A 38 9.45 -7.72 2.64
N ILE A 39 9.80 -7.11 3.78
CA ILE A 39 8.89 -6.23 4.54
C ILE A 39 8.43 -5.05 3.67
N TYR A 40 9.37 -4.41 2.96
CA TYR A 40 9.04 -3.29 2.08
C TYR A 40 8.14 -3.73 0.90
N SER A 41 8.39 -4.91 0.33
CA SER A 41 7.56 -5.45 -0.76
C SER A 41 6.13 -5.73 -0.30
N ILE A 42 5.96 -6.31 0.89
CA ILE A 42 4.63 -6.54 1.48
C ILE A 42 3.94 -5.19 1.72
N MET A 43 4.62 -4.24 2.36
CA MET A 43 4.08 -2.90 2.65
C MET A 43 3.60 -2.17 1.39
N SER A 44 4.39 -2.19 0.32
CA SER A 44 4.05 -1.52 -0.94
C SER A 44 2.89 -2.20 -1.65
N ILE A 45 2.82 -3.52 -1.68
CA ILE A 45 1.67 -4.27 -2.21
C ILE A 45 0.40 -3.96 -1.41
N SER A 46 0.48 -4.03 -0.07
CA SER A 46 -0.64 -3.66 0.83
C SER A 46 -1.13 -2.24 0.52
N ASN A 47 -0.22 -1.27 0.38
CA ASN A 47 -0.55 0.11 0.05
C ASN A 47 -1.25 0.27 -1.31
N MET A 48 -0.78 -0.44 -2.34
CA MET A 48 -1.41 -0.43 -3.65
C MET A 48 -2.82 -1.02 -3.61
N ILE A 49 -3.00 -2.14 -2.90
CA ILE A 49 -4.32 -2.78 -2.73
C ILE A 49 -5.28 -1.86 -1.96
N THR A 50 -4.85 -1.23 -0.87
CA THR A 50 -5.67 -0.26 -0.12
C THR A 50 -6.13 0.88 -1.00
N TRP A 51 -5.22 1.45 -1.79
CA TRP A 51 -5.53 2.56 -2.68
C TRP A 51 -6.53 2.13 -3.76
N LEU A 52 -6.28 1.01 -4.43
CA LEU A 52 -7.18 0.47 -5.45
C LEU A 52 -8.56 0.16 -4.88
N ASN A 53 -8.61 -0.50 -3.72
CA ASN A 53 -9.87 -0.84 -3.04
C ASN A 53 -10.68 0.42 -2.69
N THR A 54 -10.01 1.44 -2.13
CA THR A 54 -10.63 2.71 -1.77
C THR A 54 -11.09 3.49 -3.00
N TRP A 55 -10.30 3.47 -4.07
CA TRP A 55 -10.63 4.12 -5.34
C TRP A 55 -11.82 3.45 -6.03
N LEU A 56 -11.83 2.11 -6.12
CA LEU A 56 -12.91 1.31 -6.69
C LEU A 56 -14.22 1.44 -5.92
N PHE A 57 -14.17 1.38 -4.59
CA PHE A 57 -15.37 1.34 -3.77
C PHE A 57 -16.00 2.72 -3.50
N LEU A 58 -15.18 3.73 -3.20
CA LEU A 58 -15.68 5.03 -2.77
C LEU A 58 -15.83 6.05 -3.92
N LYS A 59 -15.06 5.93 -5.01
CA LYS A 59 -15.00 6.99 -6.02
C LYS A 59 -15.70 6.71 -7.33
N LEU A 60 -15.62 5.46 -7.80
CA LEU A 60 -16.40 5.05 -8.98
C LEU A 60 -17.91 5.14 -8.74
N ARG A 61 -18.34 5.23 -7.46
CA ARG A 61 -19.72 5.47 -7.06
C ARG A 61 -20.21 6.91 -7.33
N ASP A 62 -19.32 7.91 -7.33
CA ASP A 62 -19.68 9.32 -7.46
C ASP A 62 -19.54 9.87 -8.89
N GLU A 63 -18.99 9.09 -9.83
CA GLU A 63 -18.77 9.49 -11.22
C GLU A 63 -19.88 8.95 -12.13
N SER A 64 -20.65 9.85 -12.75
CA SER A 64 -21.78 9.50 -13.64
C SER A 64 -21.37 8.70 -14.87
N PHE A 65 -20.11 8.78 -15.30
CA PHE A 65 -19.55 8.01 -16.41
C PHE A 65 -19.43 6.50 -16.12
N PHE A 66 -19.39 6.12 -14.84
CA PHE A 66 -19.22 4.73 -14.41
C PHE A 66 -20.47 4.14 -13.76
N SER A 67 -21.64 4.72 -14.02
CA SER A 67 -22.93 4.25 -13.48
C SER A 67 -23.17 2.75 -13.72
N PHE A 68 -22.81 2.22 -14.89
CA PHE A 68 -22.90 0.78 -15.20
C PHE A 68 -22.11 -0.11 -14.24
N TYR A 69 -20.90 0.31 -13.86
CA TYR A 69 -20.08 -0.45 -12.90
C TYR A 69 -20.73 -0.45 -11.51
N PHE A 70 -21.35 0.66 -11.11
CA PHE A 70 -22.06 0.76 -9.85
C PHE A 70 -23.35 -0.07 -9.83
N GLU A 71 -24.11 -0.07 -10.92
CA GLU A 71 -25.32 -0.89 -11.08
C GLU A 71 -24.99 -2.38 -10.97
N TRP A 72 -23.91 -2.83 -11.64
CA TRP A 72 -23.37 -4.18 -11.49
C TRP A 72 -22.87 -4.48 -10.06
N LEU A 73 -22.21 -3.52 -9.41
CA LEU A 73 -21.75 -3.68 -8.02
C LEU A 73 -22.91 -3.79 -7.03
N SER A 74 -24.00 -3.04 -7.27
CA SER A 74 -25.24 -3.07 -6.47
C SER A 74 -25.93 -4.42 -6.54
N ASP A 75 -25.92 -5.05 -7.72
CA ASP A 75 -26.45 -6.42 -7.90
C ASP A 75 -25.56 -7.48 -7.23
N THR A 76 -24.34 -7.13 -6.86
CA THR A 76 -23.34 -8.05 -6.34
C THR A 76 -23.01 -7.77 -4.87
N TYR A 77 -24.00 -7.99 -4.00
CA TYR A 77 -23.97 -7.65 -2.57
C TYR A 77 -22.74 -8.19 -1.81
N TRP A 78 -22.24 -9.37 -2.19
CA TRP A 78 -21.05 -9.97 -1.56
C TRP A 78 -19.78 -9.16 -1.83
N LEU A 79 -19.63 -8.57 -3.01
CA LEU A 79 -18.48 -7.77 -3.41
C LEU A 79 -18.41 -6.47 -2.60
N VAL A 80 -19.56 -5.83 -2.38
CA VAL A 80 -19.70 -4.64 -1.52
C VAL A 80 -19.24 -4.92 -0.08
N ASN A 81 -19.63 -6.08 0.47
CA ASN A 81 -19.22 -6.49 1.81
C ASN A 81 -17.71 -6.77 1.89
N VAL A 82 -17.14 -7.42 0.86
CA VAL A 82 -15.70 -7.66 0.77
C VAL A 82 -14.92 -6.35 0.71
N HIS A 83 -15.32 -5.41 -0.15
CA HIS A 83 -14.70 -4.08 -0.24
C HIS A 83 -14.77 -3.33 1.10
N SER A 84 -15.93 -3.34 1.76
CA SER A 84 -16.15 -2.66 3.04
C SER A 84 -15.32 -3.26 4.17
N PHE A 85 -15.13 -4.58 4.18
CA PHE A 85 -14.26 -5.26 5.13
C PHE A 85 -12.76 -5.03 4.84
N LEU A 86 -12.38 -5.02 3.57
CA LEU A 86 -11.00 -4.84 3.14
C LEU A 86 -10.43 -3.48 3.53
N VAL A 87 -11.23 -2.42 3.56
CA VAL A 87 -10.75 -1.07 3.93
C VAL A 87 -10.11 -1.05 5.33
N PRO A 88 -10.82 -1.34 6.43
CA PRO A 88 -10.22 -1.34 7.77
C PRO A 88 -9.16 -2.43 7.94
N HIS A 89 -9.34 -3.59 7.31
CA HIS A 89 -8.35 -4.67 7.37
C HIS A 89 -7.01 -4.25 6.77
N MET A 90 -7.03 -3.60 5.60
CA MET A 90 -5.81 -3.16 4.94
C MET A 90 -5.14 -2.01 5.70
N TYR A 91 -5.89 -1.10 6.32
CA TYR A 91 -5.31 -0.12 7.25
C TYR A 91 -4.60 -0.78 8.43
N TYR A 92 -5.15 -1.88 8.97
CA TYR A 92 -4.49 -2.64 10.03
C TYR A 92 -3.19 -3.29 9.55
N VAL A 93 -3.21 -3.93 8.37
CA VAL A 93 -2.01 -4.52 7.74
C VAL A 93 -0.93 -3.47 7.53
N GLN A 94 -1.27 -2.29 7.01
CA GLN A 94 -0.31 -1.19 6.81
C GLN A 94 0.38 -0.75 8.11
N ASN A 95 -0.36 -0.71 9.22
CA ASN A 95 0.22 -0.36 10.53
C ASN A 95 1.17 -1.45 11.04
N ILE A 96 0.84 -2.73 10.84
CA ILE A 96 1.74 -3.83 11.16
C ILE A 96 3.01 -3.77 10.31
N ASP A 97 2.87 -3.57 9.00
CA ASP A 97 4.00 -3.46 8.07
C ASP A 97 4.95 -2.33 8.50
N PHE A 98 4.41 -1.19 8.90
CA PHE A 98 5.18 -0.06 9.41
C PHE A 98 5.89 -0.37 10.73
N LEU A 99 5.22 -1.08 11.65
CA LEU A 99 5.82 -1.53 12.90
C LEU A 99 6.98 -2.49 12.65
N LEU A 100 6.80 -3.47 11.75
CA LEU A 100 7.84 -4.43 11.38
C LEU A 100 9.05 -3.74 10.75
N LEU A 101 8.81 -2.76 9.88
CA LEU A 101 9.88 -1.95 9.28
C LEU A 101 10.67 -1.18 10.34
N THR A 102 9.98 -0.63 11.34
CA THR A 102 10.59 0.10 12.45
C THR A 102 11.47 -0.82 13.30
N PHE A 103 10.98 -2.03 13.61
CA PHE A 103 11.76 -3.02 14.36
C PHE A 103 12.97 -3.55 13.58
N ASP A 104 12.84 -3.83 12.27
CA ASP A 104 13.97 -4.22 11.42
C ASP A 104 15.07 -3.15 11.47
N ARG A 105 14.69 -1.88 11.33
CA ARG A 105 15.65 -0.76 11.37
C ARG A 105 16.27 -0.57 12.75
N PHE A 106 15.48 -0.72 13.81
CA PHE A 106 15.99 -0.66 15.19
C PHE A 106 17.01 -1.78 15.46
N ALA A 107 16.71 -3.02 15.06
CA ALA A 107 17.61 -4.16 15.25
C ALA A 107 18.93 -3.98 14.50
N VAL A 108 18.89 -3.45 13.27
CA VAL A 108 20.10 -3.16 12.48
C VAL A 108 20.97 -2.11 13.20
N ILE A 109 20.39 -1.01 13.69
CA ILE A 109 21.14 0.04 14.41
C ILE A 109 21.75 -0.51 15.69
N LEU A 110 20.98 -1.30 16.46
CA LEU A 110 21.48 -1.92 17.69
C LEU A 110 22.68 -2.85 17.40
N SER A 111 22.58 -3.66 16.35
CA SER A 111 23.67 -4.55 15.93
C SER A 111 24.94 -3.77 15.55
N MET A 112 24.79 -2.64 14.86
CA MET A 112 25.91 -1.78 14.49
C MET A 112 26.60 -1.19 15.73
N ASN A 113 25.83 -0.74 16.73
CA ASN A 113 26.38 -0.19 17.96
C ASN A 113 27.08 -1.26 18.81
N SER A 114 26.51 -2.46 18.95
CA SER A 114 27.15 -3.54 19.71
C SER A 114 28.49 -4.00 19.11
N ASN A 115 28.68 -3.87 17.79
CA ASN A 115 29.94 -4.18 17.12
C ASN A 115 31.00 -3.08 17.27
N LEU A 116 30.63 -1.88 17.72
CA LEU A 116 31.56 -0.77 17.98
C LEU A 116 32.16 -0.81 19.39
N GLU A 117 31.57 -1.59 20.30
CA GLU A 117 32.03 -1.75 21.69
C GLU A 117 33.03 -2.89 21.88
N VAL A 118 33.46 -3.56 20.79
CA VAL A 118 34.50 -4.61 20.74
C VAL A 118 35.73 -4.09 20.04
#